data_AF-A0A4U0WKI6-F1
#
_entry.id   AF-A0A4U0WKI6-F1
#
_cell.length_a   1.000
_cell.length_b   1.000
_cell.length_c   1.000
_cell.angle_alpha   90.00
_cell.angle_beta   90.00
_cell.angle_gamma   90.00
#
_symmetry.space_group_name_H-M   'P 1'
#
loop_
_entity.id
_entity.type
_entity.pdbx_description
1 polymer ?
#
loop_
_entity_poly.entity_id
_entity_poly.type
_entity_poly.pdbx_seq_one_letter_code
_entity_poly.pdbx_strand_id
1 'polypeptide(L)'
;MTKEGSSSALGDSTLIIKHMVELGYLEDLNVSKPSTTRAYDIAIRALLEDRLYFYHTRERWLENYYVQRDKALWSIPYPIRVVVGLLVHRKISKMLQTQGTGRYTADEIRLFKLEVWEAINELLESSSRQLGQKVPQGEPFWCLGGEGPTEADVVLYGFVVSVLVGKSGPESTKLVRGFPVIMDYAERIHQKYFPDYQKWE
;
A
#
# COMPACT_ATOMS: atom_id res chain seq x y z
N MET A 1 18.33 27.55 22.31
CA MET A 1 19.33 26.77 21.56
C MET A 1 18.76 25.39 21.27
N THR A 2 17.93 25.30 20.24
CA THR A 2 17.49 24.04 19.63
C THR A 2 18.70 23.45 18.91
N LYS A 3 19.08 22.21 19.26
CA LYS A 3 20.18 21.50 18.60
C LYS A 3 19.82 21.26 17.13
N GLU A 4 20.34 22.10 16.25
CA GLU A 4 20.48 21.79 14.83
C GLU A 4 21.38 20.54 14.68
N GLY A 5 20.93 19.55 13.90
CA GLY A 5 21.85 18.60 13.24
C GLY A 5 21.89 17.13 13.69
N SER A 6 21.03 16.67 14.59
CA SER A 6 20.93 15.23 14.87
C SER A 6 19.94 14.55 13.91
N SER A 7 20.41 14.09 12.75
CA SER A 7 19.64 13.17 11.88
C SER A 7 19.48 11.84 12.61
N SER A 8 18.41 11.67 13.39
CA SER A 8 18.05 10.37 13.97
C SER A 8 17.34 9.54 12.92
N ALA A 9 17.85 8.35 12.63
CA ALA A 9 17.13 7.38 11.80
C ALA A 9 15.85 6.94 12.53
N LEU A 10 14.70 7.21 11.93
CA LEU A 10 13.39 6.75 12.41
C LEU A 10 13.07 5.39 11.79
N GLY A 11 12.43 4.52 12.57
CA GLY A 11 12.32 3.09 12.26
C GLY A 11 11.33 2.73 11.15
N ASP A 12 10.30 3.54 10.92
CA ASP A 12 9.26 3.28 9.93
C ASP A 12 8.52 4.56 9.50
N SER A 13 7.59 4.42 8.56
CA SER A 13 6.74 5.52 8.07
C SER A 13 5.87 6.12 9.17
N THR A 14 5.38 5.32 10.13
CA THR A 14 4.53 5.82 11.23
C THR A 14 5.30 6.77 12.14
N LEU A 15 6.53 6.42 12.51
CA LEU A 15 7.41 7.27 13.31
C LEU A 15 7.84 8.51 12.54
N ILE A 16 8.10 8.38 11.23
CA ILE A 16 8.42 9.53 10.37
C ILE A 16 7.24 10.50 10.32
N ILE A 17 6.02 10.03 10.07
CA ILE A 17 4.82 10.86 10.01
C ILE A 17 4.61 11.58 11.35
N LYS A 18 4.65 10.86 12.48
CA LYS A 18 4.53 11.46 13.82
C LYS A 18 5.56 12.55 14.06
N HIS A 19 6.81 12.28 13.73
CA HIS A 19 7.87 13.27 13.90
C HIS A 19 7.66 14.50 13.01
N MET A 20 7.21 14.33 11.76
CA MET A 20 6.91 15.45 10.86
C MET A 20 5.70 16.27 11.33
N VAL A 21 4.71 15.64 11.95
CA VAL A 21 3.58 16.32 12.61
C VAL A 21 4.05 17.11 13.83
N GLU A 22 4.88 16.52 14.69
CA GLU A 22 5.46 17.19 15.86
C GLU A 22 6.29 18.42 15.49
N LEU A 23 6.99 18.36 14.34
CA LEU A 23 7.76 19.48 13.80
C LEU A 23 6.88 20.52 13.07
N GLY A 24 5.58 20.27 12.90
CA GLY A 24 4.65 21.17 12.21
C GLY A 24 4.78 21.17 10.68
N TYR A 25 5.47 20.19 10.09
CA TYR A 25 5.59 20.05 8.63
C TYR A 25 4.40 19.34 7.99
N LEU A 26 3.69 18.51 8.76
CA LEU A 26 2.47 17.81 8.32
C LEU A 26 1.33 18.09 9.28
N GLU A 27 0.11 18.09 8.75
CA GLU A 27 -1.11 18.01 9.56
C GLU A 27 -1.35 16.57 10.02
N ASP A 28 -1.82 16.38 11.24
CA ASP A 28 -2.31 15.07 11.71
C ASP A 28 -3.69 14.80 11.09
N LEU A 29 -3.74 13.90 10.11
CA LEU A 29 -4.96 13.54 9.38
C LEU A 29 -6.05 12.91 10.28
N ASN A 30 -5.64 12.34 11.41
CA ASN A 30 -6.50 11.56 12.29
C ASN A 30 -6.93 12.33 13.54
N VAL A 31 -6.26 13.41 13.93
CA VAL A 31 -6.49 14.11 15.21
C VAL A 31 -7.94 14.57 15.42
N SER A 32 -8.59 15.07 14.37
CA SER A 32 -9.95 15.61 14.42
C SER A 32 -11.04 14.56 14.20
N LYS A 33 -10.67 13.30 13.92
CA LYS A 33 -11.62 12.25 13.53
C LYS A 33 -12.28 11.61 14.77
N PRO A 34 -13.57 11.18 14.66
CA PRO A 34 -14.22 10.40 15.71
C PRO A 34 -13.41 9.17 16.12
N SER A 35 -13.55 8.74 17.38
CA SER A 35 -12.82 7.58 17.91
C SER A 35 -13.05 6.30 17.09
N THR A 36 -14.26 6.09 16.59
CA THR A 36 -14.60 4.95 15.72
C THR A 36 -13.89 5.03 14.37
N THR A 37 -13.85 6.19 13.74
CA THR A 37 -13.10 6.41 12.49
C THR A 37 -11.62 6.15 12.68
N ARG A 38 -11.03 6.61 13.79
CA ARG A 38 -9.62 6.32 14.11
C ARG A 38 -9.35 4.83 14.33
N ALA A 39 -10.29 4.10 14.93
CA ALA A 39 -10.17 2.66 15.10
C ALA A 39 -10.22 1.92 13.74
N TYR A 40 -11.13 2.33 12.85
CA TYR A 40 -11.21 1.76 11.50
C TYR A 40 -9.99 2.10 10.65
N ASP A 41 -9.45 3.31 10.78
CA ASP A 41 -8.20 3.72 10.13
C ASP A 41 -7.06 2.75 10.46
N ILE A 42 -6.84 2.50 11.76
CA ILE A 42 -5.82 1.56 12.24
C ILE A 42 -6.08 0.15 11.70
N ALA A 43 -7.34 -0.30 11.72
CA ALA A 43 -7.71 -1.64 11.27
C ALA A 43 -7.43 -1.84 9.77
N ILE A 44 -7.73 -0.84 8.93
CA ILE A 44 -7.44 -0.89 7.48
C ILE A 44 -5.93 -0.90 7.26
N ARG A 45 -5.17 -0.05 7.95
CA ARG A 45 -3.71 -0.04 7.81
C ARG A 45 -3.09 -1.37 8.23
N ALA A 46 -3.51 -1.95 9.36
CA ALA A 46 -3.07 -3.27 9.78
C ALA A 46 -3.45 -4.36 8.75
N LEU A 47 -4.65 -4.32 8.18
CA LEU A 47 -5.07 -5.25 7.13
C LEU A 47 -4.14 -5.19 5.91
N LEU A 48 -3.73 -3.99 5.51
CA LEU A 48 -2.85 -3.80 4.35
C LEU A 48 -1.38 -4.13 4.68
N GLU A 49 -0.85 -3.56 5.76
CA GLU A 49 0.56 -3.62 6.13
C GLU A 49 0.95 -4.96 6.76
N ASP A 50 0.10 -5.54 7.60
CA ASP A 50 0.43 -6.77 8.34
C ASP A 50 -0.09 -8.04 7.68
N ARG A 51 -1.04 -7.93 6.72
CA ARG A 51 -1.60 -9.06 5.99
C ARG A 51 -1.31 -8.98 4.49
N LEU A 52 -1.87 -8.00 3.77
CA LEU A 52 -1.76 -7.94 2.30
C LEU A 52 -0.31 -7.77 1.81
N TYR A 53 0.51 -7.03 2.54
CA TYR A 53 1.93 -6.85 2.24
C TYR A 53 2.68 -8.17 2.08
N PHE A 54 2.44 -9.14 2.97
CA PHE A 54 3.12 -10.43 2.91
C PHE A 54 2.63 -11.29 1.74
N TYR A 55 1.35 -11.17 1.37
CA TYR A 55 0.81 -11.85 0.17
C TYR A 55 1.45 -11.31 -1.11
N HIS A 56 1.56 -9.99 -1.24
CA HIS A 56 2.27 -9.38 -2.37
C HIS A 56 3.77 -9.69 -2.35
N THR A 57 4.39 -9.72 -1.17
CA THR A 57 5.81 -10.08 -1.04
C THR A 57 6.06 -11.50 -1.52
N ARG A 58 5.18 -12.45 -1.18
CA ARG A 58 5.26 -13.82 -1.68
C ARG A 58 5.16 -13.89 -3.21
N GLU A 59 4.14 -13.28 -3.80
CA GLU A 59 3.96 -13.27 -5.26
C GLU A 59 5.19 -12.68 -5.97
N ARG A 60 5.70 -11.55 -5.49
CA ARG A 60 6.84 -10.87 -6.11
C ARG A 60 8.14 -11.65 -5.96
N TRP A 61 8.46 -12.09 -4.75
CA TRP A 61 9.80 -12.62 -4.46
C TRP A 61 9.92 -14.14 -4.56
N LEU A 62 8.83 -14.91 -4.41
CA LEU A 62 8.88 -16.37 -4.50
C LEU A 62 8.35 -16.83 -5.87
N GLU A 63 7.24 -16.28 -6.35
CA GLU A 63 6.59 -16.74 -7.59
C GLU A 63 7.18 -16.03 -8.83
N ASN A 64 7.49 -14.73 -8.73
CA ASN A 64 8.00 -13.91 -9.83
C ASN A 64 9.45 -13.41 -9.60
N TYR A 65 10.27 -14.23 -8.93
CA TYR A 65 11.60 -13.85 -8.43
C TYR A 65 12.50 -13.14 -9.47
N TYR A 66 12.59 -13.66 -10.69
CA TYR A 66 13.51 -13.09 -11.70
C TYR A 66 13.11 -11.68 -12.11
N VAL A 67 11.81 -11.46 -12.37
CA VAL A 67 11.26 -10.13 -12.70
C VAL A 67 11.47 -9.18 -11.52
N GLN A 68 11.18 -9.65 -10.30
CA GLN A 68 11.34 -8.84 -9.10
C GLN A 68 12.80 -8.49 -8.80
N ARG A 69 13.73 -9.44 -8.94
CA ARG A 69 15.16 -9.21 -8.74
C ARG A 69 15.67 -8.13 -9.69
N ASP A 70 15.33 -8.25 -10.97
CA ASP A 70 15.87 -7.34 -11.99
C ASP A 70 15.29 -5.93 -11.86
N LYS A 71 14.04 -5.82 -11.40
CA LYS A 71 13.39 -4.54 -11.07
C LYS A 71 13.91 -3.94 -9.75
N ALA A 72 13.95 -4.70 -8.67
CA ALA A 72 14.29 -4.19 -7.34
C ALA A 72 15.79 -3.93 -7.15
N LEU A 73 16.64 -4.69 -7.84
CA LEU A 73 18.10 -4.59 -7.76
C LEU A 73 18.70 -4.04 -9.06
N TRP A 74 17.93 -3.23 -9.79
CA TRP A 74 18.32 -2.70 -11.10
C TRP A 74 19.63 -1.87 -11.05
N SER A 75 19.91 -1.23 -9.91
CA SER A 75 21.11 -0.44 -9.68
C SER A 75 22.36 -1.29 -9.40
N ILE A 76 22.21 -2.57 -9.08
CA ILE A 76 23.33 -3.49 -8.81
C ILE A 76 23.78 -4.11 -10.15
N PRO A 77 25.06 -4.05 -10.53
CA PRO A 77 25.55 -4.64 -11.78
C PRO A 77 25.57 -6.18 -11.76
N TYR A 78 25.56 -6.80 -12.93
CA TYR A 78 25.87 -8.23 -13.07
C TYR A 78 27.38 -8.46 -12.89
N PRO A 79 27.81 -9.60 -12.29
CA PRO A 79 27.00 -10.71 -11.77
C PRO A 79 26.55 -10.53 -10.31
N ILE A 80 26.96 -9.46 -9.62
CA ILE A 80 26.69 -9.21 -8.18
C ILE A 80 25.17 -9.24 -7.89
N ARG A 81 24.36 -8.71 -8.81
CA ARG A 81 22.89 -8.74 -8.72
C ARG A 81 22.31 -10.13 -8.48
N VAL A 82 22.90 -11.16 -9.09
CA VAL A 82 22.43 -12.55 -8.94
C VAL A 82 22.70 -13.04 -7.52
N VAL A 83 23.90 -12.80 -7.01
CA VAL A 83 24.30 -13.22 -5.66
C VAL A 83 23.45 -12.50 -4.60
N VAL A 84 23.31 -11.17 -4.71
CA VAL A 84 22.47 -10.39 -3.79
C VAL A 84 21.01 -10.82 -3.88
N GLY A 85 20.50 -11.05 -5.09
CA GLY A 85 19.15 -11.56 -5.31
C GLY A 85 18.89 -12.87 -4.58
N LEU A 86 19.83 -13.83 -4.64
CA LEU A 86 19.70 -15.13 -3.97
C LEU A 86 19.70 -14.97 -2.44
N LEU A 87 20.51 -14.08 -1.89
CA LEU A 87 20.51 -13.78 -0.46
C LEU A 87 19.18 -13.17 -0.02
N VAL A 88 18.65 -12.21 -0.79
CA VAL A 88 17.35 -11.58 -0.54
C VAL A 88 16.22 -12.60 -0.62
N HIS A 89 16.20 -13.45 -1.66
CA HIS A 89 15.22 -14.52 -1.80
C HIS A 89 15.22 -15.42 -0.56
N ARG A 90 16.38 -15.94 -0.13
CA ARG A 90 16.49 -16.81 1.05
C ARG A 90 16.00 -16.11 2.33
N LYS A 91 16.35 -14.83 2.51
CA LYS A 91 15.89 -14.03 3.65
C LYS A 91 14.36 -13.88 3.65
N ILE A 92 13.78 -13.56 2.50
CA ILE A 92 12.34 -13.35 2.35
C ILE A 92 11.58 -14.67 2.52
N SER A 93 12.04 -15.77 1.92
CA SER A 93 11.43 -17.08 2.12
C SER A 93 11.41 -17.46 3.61
N LYS A 94 12.52 -17.26 4.33
CA LYS A 94 12.59 -17.54 5.77
C LYS A 94 11.64 -16.63 6.57
N MET A 95 11.63 -15.33 6.29
CA MET A 95 10.71 -14.37 6.92
C MET A 95 9.25 -14.77 6.73
N LEU A 96 8.84 -15.11 5.51
CA LEU A 96 7.46 -15.54 5.22
C LEU A 96 7.10 -16.83 5.96
N GLN A 97 8.04 -17.79 6.07
CA GLN A 97 7.83 -19.00 6.87
C GLN A 97 7.66 -18.69 8.35
N THR A 98 8.49 -17.80 8.92
CA THR A 98 8.36 -17.41 10.33
C THR A 98 7.06 -16.66 10.59
N GLN A 99 6.71 -15.70 9.74
CA GLN A 99 5.49 -14.89 9.87
C GLN A 99 4.21 -15.71 9.69
N GLY A 100 4.21 -16.75 8.85
CA GLY A 100 3.06 -17.63 8.64
C GLY A 100 2.65 -17.76 7.18
N THR A 101 2.76 -16.68 6.41
CA THR A 101 2.36 -16.63 4.99
C THR A 101 3.06 -17.67 4.11
N GLY A 102 4.28 -18.07 4.49
CA GLY A 102 5.04 -19.11 3.80
C GLY A 102 4.44 -20.51 3.92
N ARG A 103 3.55 -20.75 4.88
CA ARG A 103 2.93 -22.07 5.13
C ARG A 103 1.72 -22.35 4.23
N TYR A 104 1.11 -21.30 3.68
CA TYR A 104 -0.05 -21.45 2.80
C TYR A 104 0.35 -21.95 1.40
N THR A 105 -0.59 -22.61 0.76
CA THR A 105 -0.57 -22.97 -0.67
C THR A 105 -0.77 -21.73 -1.54
N ALA A 106 -0.49 -21.85 -2.85
CA ALA A 106 -0.72 -20.77 -3.80
C ALA A 106 -2.22 -20.44 -3.93
N ASP A 107 -3.09 -21.44 -3.89
CA ASP A 107 -4.54 -21.25 -3.99
C ASP A 107 -5.11 -20.54 -2.76
N GLU A 108 -4.68 -20.91 -1.55
CA GLU A 108 -5.07 -20.21 -0.31
C GLU A 108 -4.66 -18.74 -0.34
N ILE A 109 -3.42 -18.44 -0.78
CA ILE A 109 -2.95 -17.06 -0.90
C ILE A 109 -3.76 -16.27 -1.93
N ARG A 110 -4.11 -16.89 -3.06
CA ARG A 110 -4.98 -16.26 -4.07
C ARG A 110 -6.34 -15.91 -3.48
N LEU A 111 -6.95 -16.84 -2.72
CA LEU A 111 -8.22 -16.61 -2.03
C LEU A 111 -8.12 -15.49 -0.99
N PHE A 112 -7.08 -15.48 -0.16
CA PHE A 112 -6.91 -14.42 0.85
C PHE A 112 -6.65 -13.04 0.24
N LYS A 113 -5.93 -12.97 -0.89
CA LYS A 113 -5.79 -11.71 -1.64
C LYS A 113 -7.14 -11.23 -2.17
N LEU A 114 -7.92 -12.13 -2.74
CA LEU A 114 -9.27 -11.84 -3.24
C LEU A 114 -10.16 -11.29 -2.11
N GLU A 115 -10.24 -12.01 -0.99
CA GLU A 115 -11.02 -11.62 0.19
C GLU A 115 -10.69 -10.19 0.68
N VAL A 116 -9.39 -9.86 0.77
CA VAL A 116 -8.95 -8.53 1.19
C VAL A 116 -9.40 -7.46 0.18
N TRP A 117 -9.20 -7.71 -1.12
CA TRP A 117 -9.57 -6.73 -2.15
C TRP A 117 -11.09 -6.59 -2.34
N GLU A 118 -11.87 -7.66 -2.15
CA GLU A 118 -13.33 -7.61 -2.12
C GLU A 118 -13.82 -6.77 -0.94
N ALA A 119 -13.28 -6.96 0.26
CA ALA A 119 -13.64 -6.15 1.43
C ALA A 119 -13.32 -4.66 1.22
N ILE A 120 -12.17 -4.35 0.60
CA ILE A 120 -11.82 -2.96 0.23
C ILE A 120 -12.76 -2.43 -0.86
N ASN A 121 -13.11 -3.24 -1.86
CA ASN A 121 -14.06 -2.86 -2.90
C ASN A 121 -15.42 -2.49 -2.28
N GLU A 122 -15.97 -3.34 -1.42
CA GLU A 122 -17.23 -3.09 -0.72
C GLU A 122 -17.19 -1.82 0.15
N LEU A 123 -16.07 -1.60 0.85
CA LEU A 123 -15.85 -0.39 1.63
C LEU A 123 -15.88 0.87 0.75
N LEU A 124 -15.15 0.85 -0.37
CA LEU A 124 -15.10 1.98 -1.31
C LEU A 124 -16.44 2.20 -2.02
N GLU A 125 -17.17 1.14 -2.38
CA GLU A 125 -18.52 1.27 -2.92
C GLU A 125 -19.47 1.92 -1.92
N SER A 126 -19.43 1.47 -0.66
CA SER A 126 -20.23 2.05 0.42
C SER A 126 -19.91 3.52 0.60
N SER A 127 -18.62 3.86 0.67
CA SER A 127 -18.18 5.25 0.77
C SER A 127 -18.61 6.08 -0.44
N SER A 128 -18.43 5.58 -1.65
CA SER A 128 -18.80 6.28 -2.89
C SER A 128 -20.31 6.52 -2.95
N ARG A 129 -21.14 5.59 -2.47
CA ARG A 129 -22.60 5.77 -2.39
C ARG A 129 -22.99 6.82 -1.35
N GLN A 130 -22.33 6.84 -0.19
CA GLN A 130 -22.58 7.83 0.86
C GLN A 130 -22.24 9.27 0.42
N LEU A 131 -21.25 9.41 -0.48
CA LEU A 131 -20.93 10.67 -1.12
C LEU A 131 -22.09 11.23 -1.96
N GLY A 132 -22.81 10.39 -2.74
CA GLY A 132 -23.88 10.84 -3.63
C GLY A 132 -23.43 11.99 -4.56
N GLN A 133 -24.20 13.08 -4.62
CA GLN A 133 -23.86 14.32 -5.35
C GLN A 133 -22.97 15.30 -4.56
N LYS A 134 -22.51 14.96 -3.34
CA LYS A 134 -21.86 15.91 -2.42
C LYS A 134 -20.44 16.29 -2.81
N VAL A 135 -19.79 15.49 -3.64
CA VAL A 135 -18.42 15.75 -4.10
C VAL A 135 -18.44 16.00 -5.61
N PRO A 136 -17.79 17.07 -6.08
CA PRO A 136 -17.68 17.35 -7.51
C PRO A 136 -17.14 16.15 -8.28
N GLN A 137 -17.63 15.97 -9.50
CA GLN A 137 -17.13 14.91 -10.38
C GLN A 137 -15.62 15.05 -10.57
N GLY A 138 -14.87 13.97 -10.33
CA GLY A 138 -13.40 13.94 -10.44
C GLY A 138 -12.65 14.26 -9.14
N GLU A 139 -13.30 14.82 -8.11
CA GLU A 139 -12.65 15.01 -6.82
C GLU A 139 -12.51 13.66 -6.06
N PRO A 140 -11.41 13.46 -5.33
CA PRO A 140 -11.21 12.26 -4.53
C PRO A 140 -12.31 12.05 -3.49
N PHE A 141 -12.55 10.78 -3.22
CA PHE A 141 -13.35 10.33 -2.09
C PHE A 141 -12.48 9.44 -1.20
N TRP A 142 -12.87 9.30 0.07
CA TRP A 142 -12.02 8.71 1.10
C TRP A 142 -12.59 7.41 1.61
N CYS A 143 -11.78 6.40 1.87
CA CYS A 143 -12.25 5.03 2.13
C CYS A 143 -13.19 4.93 3.34
N LEU A 144 -13.09 5.84 4.30
CA LEU A 144 -13.96 5.92 5.48
C LEU A 144 -15.13 6.92 5.34
N GLY A 145 -15.35 7.48 4.13
CA GLY A 145 -16.51 8.32 3.82
C GLY A 145 -16.54 9.71 4.47
N GLY A 146 -15.42 10.18 5.04
CA GLY A 146 -15.31 11.52 5.64
C GLY A 146 -15.17 12.65 4.61
N GLU A 147 -15.03 13.89 5.08
CA GLU A 147 -14.78 15.07 4.21
C GLU A 147 -13.33 15.13 3.68
N GLY A 148 -12.39 14.60 4.46
CA GLY A 148 -10.96 14.59 4.17
C GLY A 148 -10.34 13.20 4.38
N PRO A 149 -9.14 12.96 3.83
CA PRO A 149 -8.47 11.67 3.94
C PRO A 149 -8.15 11.31 5.39
N THR A 150 -7.90 10.03 5.61
CA THR A 150 -7.17 9.55 6.79
C THR A 150 -5.85 8.90 6.38
N GLU A 151 -5.04 8.45 7.34
CA GLU A 151 -3.81 7.70 7.01
C GLU A 151 -4.11 6.41 6.24
N ALA A 152 -5.27 5.78 6.48
CA ALA A 152 -5.74 4.62 5.74
C ALA A 152 -5.85 4.89 4.24
N ASP A 153 -6.28 6.08 3.83
CA ASP A 153 -6.31 6.46 2.40
C ASP A 153 -4.90 6.52 1.80
N VAL A 154 -3.94 7.07 2.56
CA VAL A 154 -2.54 7.17 2.13
C VAL A 154 -1.94 5.77 1.93
N VAL A 155 -2.16 4.87 2.89
CA VAL A 155 -1.69 3.48 2.81
C VAL A 155 -2.41 2.73 1.68
N LEU A 156 -3.74 2.81 1.62
CA LEU A 156 -4.53 2.13 0.59
C LEU A 156 -4.12 2.55 -0.82
N TYR A 157 -4.02 3.86 -1.07
CA TYR A 157 -3.53 4.38 -2.34
C TYR A 157 -2.14 3.83 -2.68
N GLY A 158 -1.21 3.86 -1.72
CA GLY A 158 0.14 3.32 -1.89
C GLY A 158 0.15 1.83 -2.28
N PHE A 159 -0.72 1.02 -1.66
CA PHE A 159 -0.87 -0.39 -1.99
C PHE A 159 -1.46 -0.61 -3.39
N VAL A 160 -2.50 0.13 -3.76
CA VAL A 160 -3.11 0.06 -5.11
C VAL A 160 -2.07 0.43 -6.17
N VAL A 161 -1.38 1.56 -6.03
CA VAL A 161 -0.34 2.00 -6.97
C VAL A 161 0.82 1.01 -7.05
N SER A 162 1.27 0.49 -5.90
CA SER A 162 2.33 -0.53 -5.85
C SER A 162 1.96 -1.77 -6.65
N VAL A 163 0.70 -2.22 -6.59
CA VAL A 163 0.21 -3.33 -7.42
C VAL A 163 0.22 -2.95 -8.89
N LEU A 164 -0.34 -1.78 -9.24
CA LEU A 164 -0.54 -1.40 -10.64
C LEU A 164 0.76 -1.11 -11.40
N VAL A 165 1.80 -0.62 -10.71
CA VAL A 165 3.15 -0.36 -11.28
C VAL A 165 4.04 -1.62 -11.25
N GLY A 166 3.73 -2.57 -10.36
CA GLY A 166 4.58 -3.72 -10.07
C GLY A 166 4.49 -4.82 -11.14
N LYS A 167 5.47 -4.90 -12.06
CA LYS A 167 5.53 -5.96 -13.10
C LYS A 167 5.70 -7.40 -12.56
N SER A 168 6.09 -7.55 -11.31
CA SER A 168 6.30 -8.82 -10.61
C SER A 168 5.07 -9.32 -9.85
N GLY A 169 3.92 -8.64 -9.97
CA GLY A 169 2.65 -9.07 -9.38
C GLY A 169 1.51 -9.14 -10.40
N PRO A 170 1.61 -9.96 -11.47
CA PRO A 170 0.60 -9.99 -12.53
C PRO A 170 -0.77 -10.48 -12.05
N GLU A 171 -0.84 -11.40 -11.09
CA GLU A 171 -2.11 -11.89 -10.54
C GLU A 171 -2.79 -10.81 -9.72
N SER A 172 -2.04 -10.14 -8.82
CA SER A 172 -2.57 -8.99 -8.08
C SER A 172 -2.98 -7.84 -8.99
N THR A 173 -2.21 -7.58 -10.06
CA THR A 173 -2.54 -6.52 -11.04
C THR A 173 -3.86 -6.82 -11.73
N LYS A 174 -4.04 -8.06 -12.21
CA LYS A 174 -5.29 -8.50 -12.84
C LYS A 174 -6.48 -8.38 -11.89
N LEU A 175 -6.28 -8.78 -10.63
CA LEU A 175 -7.30 -8.72 -9.60
C LEU A 175 -7.75 -7.27 -9.32
N VAL A 176 -6.81 -6.38 -9.00
CA VAL A 176 -7.12 -4.96 -8.71
C VAL A 176 -7.79 -4.26 -9.88
N ARG A 177 -7.31 -4.50 -11.12
CA ARG A 177 -7.94 -3.94 -12.33
C ARG A 177 -9.36 -4.46 -12.57
N GLY A 178 -9.74 -5.57 -11.95
CA GLY A 178 -11.10 -6.12 -11.99
C GLY A 178 -12.11 -5.35 -11.13
N PHE A 179 -11.68 -4.44 -10.26
CA PHE A 179 -12.54 -3.67 -9.37
C PHE A 179 -12.66 -2.20 -9.83
N PRO A 180 -13.75 -1.81 -10.52
CA PRO A 180 -13.88 -0.47 -11.09
C PRO A 180 -13.80 0.66 -10.07
N VAL A 181 -14.38 0.48 -8.87
CA VAL A 181 -14.36 1.53 -7.83
C VAL A 181 -12.96 1.73 -7.25
N ILE A 182 -12.14 0.68 -7.15
CA ILE A 182 -10.74 0.79 -6.71
C ILE A 182 -9.94 1.59 -7.74
N MET A 183 -10.17 1.31 -9.02
CA MET A 183 -9.53 2.03 -10.13
C MET A 183 -9.94 3.50 -10.15
N ASP A 184 -11.23 3.81 -10.01
CA ASP A 184 -11.74 5.19 -9.93
C ASP A 184 -11.19 5.92 -8.70
N TYR A 185 -11.21 5.29 -7.52
CA TYR A 185 -10.64 5.81 -6.29
C TYR A 185 -9.17 6.24 -6.47
N ALA A 186 -8.34 5.33 -6.97
CA ALA A 186 -6.93 5.61 -7.13
C ALA A 186 -6.68 6.63 -8.25
N GLU A 187 -7.48 6.64 -9.32
CA GLU A 187 -7.36 7.60 -10.41
C GLU A 187 -7.61 9.03 -9.93
N ARG A 188 -8.67 9.27 -9.17
CA ARG A 188 -8.98 10.62 -8.66
C ARG A 188 -7.90 11.12 -7.72
N ILE A 189 -7.39 10.27 -6.83
CA ILE A 189 -6.27 10.63 -5.95
C ILE A 189 -5.02 10.95 -6.77
N HIS A 190 -4.71 10.15 -7.79
CA HIS A 190 -3.57 10.39 -8.66
C HIS A 190 -3.67 11.73 -9.40
N GLN A 191 -4.83 12.03 -9.98
CA GLN A 191 -5.07 13.29 -10.70
C GLN A 191 -4.93 14.51 -9.78
N LYS A 192 -5.39 14.42 -8.52
CA LYS A 192 -5.32 15.53 -7.58
C LYS A 192 -3.92 15.77 -7.02
N TYR A 193 -3.23 14.72 -6.59
CA TYR A 193 -1.98 14.85 -5.83
C TYR A 193 -0.71 14.54 -6.63
N PHE A 194 -0.84 13.87 -7.77
CA PHE A 194 0.29 13.44 -8.60
C PHE A 194 0.09 13.75 -10.09
N PRO A 195 -0.43 14.93 -10.48
CA PRO A 195 -0.76 15.23 -11.88
C PRO A 195 0.44 15.17 -12.83
N ASP A 196 1.65 15.42 -12.31
CA ASP A 196 2.89 15.42 -13.09
C ASP A 196 3.51 14.03 -13.27
N TYR A 197 2.95 12.99 -12.63
CA TYR A 197 3.48 11.64 -12.71
C TYR A 197 2.77 10.83 -13.80
N GLN A 198 3.54 9.99 -14.52
CA GLN A 198 2.95 9.05 -15.46
C GLN A 198 2.07 8.03 -14.72
N LYS A 199 0.84 7.84 -15.22
CA LYS A 199 -0.09 6.84 -14.70
C LYS A 199 0.46 5.43 -14.94
N TRP A 200 -0.04 4.46 -14.18
CA TRP A 200 0.53 3.12 -13.96
C TRP A 200 0.60 2.21 -15.21
N GLU A 201 1.53 2.51 -16.12
CA GLU A 201 1.93 1.73 -17.31
C GLU A 201 3.12 0.78 -17.08
#